data_AF-A0A2D5J558-F1
#
_entry.id   AF-A0A2D5J558-F1
#
_cell.length_a   1.000
_cell.length_b   1.000
_cell.length_c   1.000
_cell.angle_alpha   90.00
_cell.angle_beta   90.00
_cell.angle_gamma   90.00
#
_symmetry.space_group_name_H-M   'P 1'
#
loop_
_entity.id
_entity.type
_entity.pdbx_description
1 polymer ?
#
loop_
_entity_poly.entity_id
_entity_poly.type
_entity_poly.pdbx_seq_one_letter_code
_entity_poly.pdbx_strand_id
1 'polypeptide(L)'
;MSQETDCSQLEKLSERRICELAKVAPSCSPSVSQLIGEAQLLVRVIDDEVSQYGDLLTRDWSDVDNQELLCAFSIDELDRNYDIATENPAKLISLRNQATDIQACQTEWETFVRDNAATTGSDRLVDQVTRDAEARLDSLKGQIETLTSSVATLENAADVIVGIVDLHIIYCNPDGPVTAD
;
A
#
# COMPACT_ATOMS: atom_id res chain seq x y z
N MET A 1 -5.36 34.44 -14.03
CA MET A 1 -4.34 34.96 -14.97
C MET A 1 -2.99 34.60 -14.40
N SER A 2 -2.44 33.46 -14.80
CA SER A 2 -1.12 33.03 -14.35
C SER A 2 -0.09 33.71 -15.24
N GLN A 3 0.76 34.57 -14.68
CA GLN A 3 1.94 35.05 -15.39
C GLN A 3 2.83 33.83 -15.65
N GLU A 4 2.82 33.32 -16.89
CA GLU A 4 3.83 32.35 -17.31
C GLU A 4 5.20 33.01 -17.13
N THR A 5 5.96 32.50 -16.17
CA THR A 5 7.31 33.01 -15.91
C THR A 5 8.15 32.79 -17.16
N ASP A 6 8.67 33.88 -17.74
CA ASP A 6 9.61 33.81 -18.85
C ASP A 6 10.98 33.36 -18.31
N CYS A 7 11.24 32.06 -18.43
CA CYS A 7 12.45 31.44 -17.91
C CYS A 7 13.73 32.06 -18.50
N SER A 8 13.66 32.65 -19.70
CA SER A 8 14.81 33.24 -20.38
C SER A 8 15.36 34.47 -19.66
N GLN A 9 14.55 35.13 -18.83
CA GLN A 9 14.92 36.32 -18.05
C GLN A 9 15.67 35.99 -16.75
N LEU A 10 15.75 34.71 -16.37
CA LEU A 10 16.47 34.27 -15.17
C LEU A 10 17.98 34.31 -15.42
N GLU A 11 18.72 34.99 -14.54
CA GLU A 11 20.17 35.20 -14.69
C GLU A 11 20.99 33.93 -14.45
N LYS A 12 20.61 33.10 -13.46
CA LYS A 12 21.33 31.86 -13.15
C LYS A 12 20.85 30.73 -14.05
N LEU A 13 21.82 29.97 -14.58
CA LEU A 13 21.54 28.76 -15.36
C LEU A 13 20.63 27.78 -14.60
N SER A 14 20.89 27.55 -13.31
CA SER A 14 20.09 26.64 -12.49
C SER A 14 18.62 27.09 -12.38
N GLU A 15 18.38 28.38 -12.15
CA GLU A 15 17.03 28.94 -12.04
C GLU A 15 16.30 28.87 -13.37
N ARG A 16 16.98 29.22 -14.47
CA ARG A 16 16.46 29.08 -15.84
C ARG A 16 16.07 27.64 -16.15
N ARG A 17 16.95 26.68 -15.88
CA ARG A 17 16.70 25.25 -16.15
C ARG A 17 15.59 24.68 -15.28
N ILE A 18 15.49 25.07 -14.01
CA ILE A 18 14.36 24.68 -13.14
C ILE A 18 13.04 25.19 -13.73
N CYS A 19 12.98 26.45 -14.14
CA CYS A 19 11.78 27.03 -14.75
C CYS A 19 11.41 26.33 -16.07
N GLU A 20 12.38 26.05 -16.93
CA GLU A 20 12.15 25.35 -18.21
C GLU A 20 11.68 23.91 -17.99
N LEU A 21 12.31 23.19 -17.06
CA LEU A 21 11.94 21.82 -16.72
C LEU A 21 10.54 21.76 -16.09
N ALA A 22 10.18 22.71 -15.23
CA ALA A 22 8.85 22.75 -14.60
C ALA A 22 7.68 22.86 -15.61
N LYS A 23 7.95 23.28 -16.86
CA LYS A 23 6.95 23.34 -17.93
C LYS A 23 6.72 22.02 -18.66
N VAL A 24 7.66 21.08 -18.56
CA VAL A 24 7.67 19.82 -19.33
C VAL A 24 7.79 18.57 -18.47
N ALA A 25 8.26 18.71 -17.22
CA ALA A 25 8.38 17.61 -16.28
C ALA A 25 6.99 17.10 -15.86
N PRO A 26 6.87 15.81 -15.48
CA PRO A 26 5.63 15.26 -14.94
C PRO A 26 5.11 16.07 -13.76
N SER A 27 3.81 16.32 -13.72
CA SER A 27 3.15 17.08 -12.65
C SER A 27 2.81 16.24 -11.42
N CYS A 28 2.90 14.91 -11.54
CA CYS A 28 2.52 13.96 -10.50
C CYS A 28 3.42 14.02 -9.25
N SER A 29 4.65 14.51 -9.36
CA SER A 29 5.53 14.80 -8.22
C SER A 29 6.50 15.91 -8.59
N PRO A 30 6.95 16.77 -7.66
CA PRO A 30 7.89 17.86 -7.98
C PRO A 30 9.28 17.39 -8.40
N SER A 31 9.71 16.20 -7.98
CA SER A 31 10.99 15.61 -8.37
C SER A 31 11.05 14.11 -8.10
N VAL A 32 11.96 13.39 -8.77
CA VAL A 32 12.24 11.97 -8.51
C VAL A 32 12.64 11.72 -7.04
N SER A 33 13.43 12.62 -6.43
CA SER A 33 13.84 12.46 -5.02
C SER A 33 12.66 12.56 -4.06
N GLN A 34 11.68 13.42 -4.37
CA GLN A 34 10.48 13.57 -3.55
C GLN A 34 9.59 12.35 -3.70
N LEU A 35 9.39 11.87 -4.93
CA LEU A 35 8.66 10.64 -5.22
C LEU A 35 9.23 9.43 -4.46
N ILE A 36 10.57 9.29 -4.44
CA ILE A 36 11.24 8.23 -3.66
C ILE A 36 10.96 8.37 -2.16
N GLY A 37 10.97 9.60 -1.62
CA GLY A 37 10.65 9.85 -0.22
C GLY A 37 9.21 9.49 0.13
N GLU A 38 8.27 9.86 -0.73
CA GLU A 38 6.84 9.54 -0.62
C GLU A 38 6.62 8.02 -0.66
N ALA A 39 7.27 7.33 -1.59
CA ALA A 39 7.23 5.87 -1.68
C ALA A 39 7.74 5.19 -0.40
N GLN A 40 8.91 5.61 0.11
CA GLN A 40 9.50 5.03 1.31
C GLN A 40 8.66 5.27 2.56
N LEU A 41 8.02 6.44 2.66
CA LEU A 41 7.07 6.72 3.72
C LEU A 41 5.85 5.81 3.61
N LEU A 42 5.30 5.66 2.41
CA LEU A 42 4.13 4.81 2.18
C LEU A 42 4.42 3.34 2.48
N VAL A 43 5.59 2.82 2.10
CA VAL A 43 6.01 1.45 2.47
C VAL A 43 5.91 1.23 3.97
N ARG A 44 6.44 2.16 4.78
CA ARG A 44 6.37 2.05 6.25
C ARG A 44 4.94 2.12 6.77
N VAL A 45 4.13 3.03 6.22
CA VAL A 45 2.71 3.13 6.58
C VAL A 45 1.98 1.83 6.26
N ILE A 46 2.27 1.20 5.13
CA ILE A 46 1.68 -0.08 4.76
C ILE A 46 2.13 -1.18 5.73
N ASP A 47 3.43 -1.29 6.02
CA ASP A 47 3.96 -2.29 6.95
C ASP A 47 3.33 -2.14 8.35
N ASP A 48 3.29 -0.91 8.86
CA ASP A 48 2.67 -0.58 10.16
C ASP A 48 1.17 -0.90 10.14
N GLU A 49 0.47 -0.61 9.04
CA GLU A 49 -0.95 -0.88 8.90
C GLU A 49 -1.25 -2.37 8.83
N VAL A 50 -0.56 -3.11 7.96
CA VAL A 50 -0.75 -4.56 7.78
C VAL A 50 -0.45 -5.30 9.09
N SER A 51 0.57 -4.87 9.83
CA SER A 51 0.94 -5.50 11.11
C SER A 51 -0.15 -5.43 12.18
N GLN A 52 -1.06 -4.44 12.12
CA GLN A 52 -2.15 -4.29 13.09
C GLN A 52 -3.19 -5.40 12.99
N TYR A 53 -3.33 -6.04 11.84
CA TYR A 53 -4.32 -7.09 11.64
C TYR A 53 -3.86 -8.46 12.18
N GLY A 54 -2.56 -8.64 12.43
CA GLY A 54 -2.01 -9.81 13.13
C GLY A 54 -2.61 -11.15 12.67
N ASP A 55 -3.26 -11.83 13.61
CA ASP A 55 -3.87 -13.14 13.41
C ASP A 55 -4.97 -13.16 12.33
N LEU A 56 -5.67 -12.05 12.06
CA LEU A 56 -6.68 -12.01 11.01
C LEU A 56 -6.10 -12.26 9.63
N LEU A 57 -4.86 -11.84 9.39
CA LEU A 57 -4.18 -12.05 8.11
C LEU A 57 -3.39 -13.36 8.04
N THR A 58 -3.05 -13.95 9.19
CA THR A 58 -2.17 -15.13 9.24
C THR A 58 -2.87 -16.43 9.65
N ARG A 59 -4.02 -16.34 10.32
CA ARG A 59 -4.79 -17.51 10.76
C ARG A 59 -5.63 -18.04 9.61
N ASP A 60 -5.66 -19.36 9.47
CA ASP A 60 -6.65 -20.02 8.63
C ASP A 60 -7.97 -20.12 9.40
N TRP A 61 -8.90 -19.22 9.09
CA TRP A 61 -10.22 -19.19 9.72
C TRP A 61 -11.09 -20.37 9.29
N SER A 62 -10.73 -21.08 8.21
CA SER A 62 -11.48 -22.26 7.75
C SER A 62 -11.09 -23.55 8.49
N ASP A 63 -10.00 -23.53 9.27
CA ASP A 63 -9.49 -24.67 10.05
C ASP A 63 -10.21 -24.84 11.40
N VAL A 64 -11.54 -24.87 11.35
CA VAL A 64 -12.42 -25.16 12.51
C VAL A 64 -13.14 -26.48 12.24
N ASP A 65 -12.42 -27.58 12.43
CA ASP A 65 -12.87 -28.93 12.05
C ASP A 65 -13.61 -29.70 13.15
N ASN A 66 -13.59 -29.19 14.39
CA ASN A 66 -14.18 -29.84 15.56
C ASN A 66 -14.73 -28.86 16.59
N GLN A 67 -15.54 -29.38 17.52
CA GLN A 67 -16.22 -28.57 18.54
C GLN A 67 -15.25 -27.92 19.55
N GLU A 68 -14.13 -28.57 19.87
CA GLU A 68 -13.14 -28.00 20.81
C GLU A 68 -12.53 -26.73 20.24
N LEU A 69 -12.12 -26.75 18.96
CA LEU A 69 -11.60 -25.58 18.25
C LEU A 69 -12.66 -24.51 18.04
N LEU A 70 -13.90 -24.91 17.71
CA LEU A 70 -15.03 -23.99 17.60
C LEU A 70 -15.27 -23.23 18.91
N CYS A 71 -15.28 -23.95 20.05
CA CYS A 71 -15.58 -23.37 21.35
C CYS A 71 -14.36 -22.74 22.05
N ALA A 72 -13.17 -22.80 21.44
CA ALA A 72 -11.99 -22.08 21.90
C ALA A 72 -12.10 -20.57 21.63
N PHE A 73 -12.91 -20.16 20.65
CA PHE A 73 -13.23 -18.76 20.41
C PHE A 73 -14.17 -18.22 21.49
N SER A 74 -14.02 -16.93 21.81
CA SER A 74 -15.05 -16.18 22.51
C SER A 74 -15.92 -15.40 21.52
N ILE A 75 -17.22 -15.20 21.82
CA ILE A 75 -18.10 -14.39 20.97
C ILE A 75 -17.56 -12.95 20.84
N ASP A 76 -17.08 -12.35 21.94
CA ASP A 76 -16.48 -11.01 21.92
C ASP A 76 -15.25 -10.91 21.00
N GLU A 77 -14.46 -11.99 20.89
CA GLU A 77 -13.34 -12.07 19.95
C GLU A 77 -13.84 -12.16 18.52
N LEU A 78 -14.84 -13.00 18.25
CA LEU A 78 -15.43 -13.15 16.91
C LEU A 78 -16.06 -11.84 16.43
N ASP A 79 -16.82 -11.15 17.28
CA ASP A 79 -17.43 -9.85 16.98
C ASP A 79 -16.35 -8.80 16.66
N ARG A 80 -15.33 -8.69 17.50
CA ARG A 80 -14.22 -7.74 17.26
C ARG A 80 -13.50 -8.04 15.95
N ASN A 81 -13.26 -9.30 15.66
CA ASN A 81 -12.57 -9.72 14.45
C ASN A 81 -13.43 -9.50 13.20
N TYR A 82 -14.75 -9.68 13.31
CA TYR A 82 -15.71 -9.34 12.26
C TYR A 82 -15.71 -7.83 11.95
N ASP A 83 -15.76 -6.98 12.98
CA ASP A 83 -15.71 -5.52 12.81
C ASP A 83 -14.41 -5.10 12.08
N ILE A 84 -13.27 -5.63 12.51
CA ILE A 84 -11.98 -5.37 11.87
C ILE A 84 -11.99 -5.84 10.40
N ALA A 85 -12.49 -7.05 10.13
CA ALA A 85 -12.52 -7.66 8.81
C ALA A 85 -13.47 -6.95 7.84
N THR A 86 -14.49 -6.25 8.33
CA THR A 86 -15.49 -5.55 7.50
C THR A 86 -15.17 -4.06 7.31
N GLU A 87 -14.63 -3.37 8.31
CA GLU A 87 -14.38 -1.93 8.24
C GLU A 87 -13.02 -1.57 7.62
N ASN A 88 -11.98 -2.36 7.90
CA ASN A 88 -10.61 -2.01 7.53
C ASN A 88 -10.16 -2.33 6.10
N PRO A 89 -10.82 -3.21 5.30
CA PRO A 89 -10.47 -3.37 3.89
C PRO A 89 -10.45 -2.06 3.11
N ALA A 90 -11.34 -1.11 3.45
CA ALA A 90 -11.40 0.20 2.80
C ALA A 90 -10.10 1.01 2.98
N LYS A 91 -9.46 0.90 4.14
CA LYS A 91 -8.19 1.57 4.44
C LYS A 91 -7.04 0.95 3.65
N LEU A 92 -6.98 -0.38 3.59
CA LEU A 92 -6.00 -1.10 2.78
C LEU A 92 -6.18 -0.82 1.27
N ILE A 93 -7.42 -0.74 0.79
CA ILE A 93 -7.75 -0.33 -0.59
C ILE A 93 -7.24 1.10 -0.86
N SER A 94 -7.43 2.03 0.08
CA SER A 94 -6.92 3.40 -0.05
C SER A 94 -5.40 3.44 -0.16
N LEU A 95 -4.68 2.69 0.70
CA LEU A 95 -3.23 2.57 0.64
C LEU A 95 -2.75 1.95 -0.68
N ARG A 96 -3.46 0.94 -1.18
CA ARG A 96 -3.14 0.29 -2.46
C ARG A 96 -3.28 1.26 -3.62
N ASN A 97 -4.33 2.08 -3.61
CA ASN A 97 -4.53 3.09 -4.64
C ASN A 97 -3.42 4.15 -4.60
N GLN A 98 -3.04 4.63 -3.41
CA GLN A 98 -1.90 5.55 -3.25
C GLN A 98 -0.58 4.94 -3.77
N ALA A 99 -0.33 3.67 -3.48
CA ALA A 99 0.86 2.97 -3.98
C ALA A 99 0.84 2.85 -5.51
N THR A 100 -0.32 2.55 -6.08
CA THR A 100 -0.53 2.50 -7.54
C THR A 100 -0.28 3.87 -8.18
N ASP A 101 -0.77 4.96 -7.58
CA ASP A 101 -0.59 6.32 -8.08
C ASP A 101 0.89 6.73 -8.08
N ILE A 102 1.64 6.38 -7.03
CA ILE A 102 3.09 6.61 -6.97
C ILE A 102 3.82 5.79 -8.04
N GLN A 103 3.43 4.54 -8.27
CA GLN A 103 4.02 3.70 -9.32
C GLN A 103 3.72 4.23 -10.74
N ALA A 104 2.52 4.77 -10.95
CA ALA A 104 2.17 5.45 -12.20
C ALA A 104 3.05 6.69 -12.40
N CYS A 105 3.20 7.52 -11.35
CA CYS A 105 4.05 8.70 -11.38
C CYS A 105 5.53 8.37 -11.64
N GLN A 106 6.03 7.28 -11.06
CA GLN A 106 7.36 6.75 -11.35
C GLN A 106 7.53 6.49 -12.86
N THR A 107 6.56 5.80 -13.47
CA THR A 107 6.59 5.46 -14.89
C THR A 107 6.65 6.71 -15.77
N GLU A 108 5.91 7.76 -15.40
CA GLU A 108 5.97 9.06 -16.09
C GLU A 108 7.36 9.71 -15.97
N TRP A 109 7.94 9.70 -14.78
CA TRP A 109 9.28 10.25 -14.53
C TRP A 109 10.39 9.47 -15.24
N GLU A 110 10.32 8.15 -15.27
CA GLU A 110 11.28 7.30 -16.00
C GLU A 110 11.24 7.57 -17.50
N THR A 111 10.03 7.69 -18.06
CA THR A 111 9.83 8.03 -19.47
C THR A 111 10.41 9.41 -19.76
N PHE A 112 10.07 10.42 -18.95
CA PHE A 112 10.58 11.77 -19.10
C PHE A 112 12.11 11.84 -19.04
N VAL A 113 12.73 11.17 -18.06
CA VAL A 113 14.19 11.16 -17.91
C VAL A 113 14.85 10.47 -19.10
N ARG A 114 14.31 9.35 -19.58
CA ARG A 114 14.81 8.61 -20.75
C ARG A 114 14.77 9.45 -22.02
N ASP A 115 13.66 10.13 -22.28
CA ASP A 115 13.50 10.98 -23.45
C ASP A 115 14.46 12.19 -23.42
N ASN A 116 14.68 12.77 -22.23
CA ASN A 116 15.67 13.84 -22.05
C ASN A 116 17.12 13.33 -22.16
N ALA A 117 17.41 12.09 -21.75
CA ALA A 117 18.74 11.48 -21.86
C ALA A 117 19.21 11.42 -23.32
N ALA A 118 18.32 10.95 -24.19
CA ALA A 118 18.57 10.80 -25.62
C ALA A 118 18.97 12.13 -26.29
N THR A 119 18.58 13.27 -25.71
CA THR A 119 18.91 14.61 -26.21
C THR A 119 20.20 15.20 -25.63
N THR A 120 20.68 14.69 -24.49
CA THR A 120 21.80 15.28 -23.73
C THR A 120 23.12 14.52 -23.88
N GLY A 121 23.12 13.32 -24.47
CA GLY A 121 24.33 12.57 -24.86
C GLY A 121 25.12 11.95 -23.70
N SER A 122 24.51 11.88 -22.50
CA SER A 122 25.11 11.31 -21.28
C SER A 122 24.36 10.06 -20.82
N ASP A 123 24.16 9.11 -21.73
CA ASP A 123 23.36 7.89 -21.53
C ASP A 123 23.75 7.13 -20.25
N ARG A 124 25.05 7.00 -19.95
CA ARG A 124 25.51 6.21 -18.80
C ARG A 124 25.09 6.77 -17.45
N LEU A 125 25.15 8.09 -17.25
CA LEU A 125 24.75 8.72 -15.99
C LEU A 125 23.24 8.62 -15.81
N VAL A 126 22.49 8.86 -16.89
CA VAL A 126 21.03 8.77 -16.85
C VAL A 126 20.58 7.33 -16.59
N ASP A 127 21.15 6.35 -17.29
CA ASP A 127 20.86 4.93 -17.05
C ASP A 127 21.16 4.48 -15.62
N GLN A 128 22.18 5.03 -14.99
CA GLN A 128 22.52 4.70 -13.61
C GLN A 128 21.53 5.33 -12.62
N VAL A 129 21.20 6.61 -12.79
CA VAL A 129 20.25 7.31 -11.92
C VAL A 129 18.84 6.75 -12.07
N THR A 130 18.40 6.42 -13.28
CA THR A 130 17.10 5.78 -13.53
C THR A 130 17.01 4.40 -12.88
N ARG A 131 18.04 3.56 -13.04
CA ARG A 131 18.07 2.23 -12.37
C ARG A 131 18.08 2.33 -10.85
N ASP A 132 18.82 3.28 -10.29
CA ASP A 132 18.85 3.51 -8.84
C ASP A 132 17.47 3.99 -8.32
N ALA A 133 16.73 4.78 -9.12
CA ALA A 133 15.38 5.19 -8.80
C ALA A 133 14.38 4.03 -8.91
N GLU A 134 14.43 3.25 -10.01
CA GLU A 134 13.65 2.04 -10.23
C GLU A 134 13.80 1.07 -9.05
N ALA A 135 15.04 0.77 -8.65
CA ALA A 135 15.33 -0.16 -7.55
C ALA A 135 14.79 0.31 -6.20
N ARG A 136 14.73 1.63 -5.95
CA ARG A 136 14.18 2.19 -4.71
C ARG A 136 12.66 2.14 -4.67
N LEU A 137 12.03 2.24 -5.83
CA LEU A 137 10.57 2.27 -5.97
C LEU A 137 9.96 0.89 -6.19
N ASP A 138 10.75 -0.12 -6.58
CA ASP A 138 10.34 -1.52 -6.71
C ASP A 138 9.71 -2.10 -5.43
N SER A 139 10.08 -1.57 -4.26
CA SER A 139 9.47 -1.93 -2.98
C SER A 139 7.94 -1.76 -2.95
N LEU A 140 7.39 -0.78 -3.68
CA LEU A 140 5.94 -0.56 -3.72
C LEU A 140 5.18 -1.65 -4.47
N LYS A 141 5.81 -2.33 -5.46
CA LYS A 141 5.16 -3.45 -6.17
C LYS A 141 4.81 -4.58 -5.21
N GLY A 142 5.77 -4.98 -4.37
CA GLY A 142 5.56 -5.99 -3.34
C GLY A 142 4.51 -5.56 -2.31
N GLN A 143 4.45 -4.26 -1.98
CA GLN A 143 3.43 -3.73 -1.09
C GLN A 143 2.03 -3.72 -1.69
N ILE A 144 1.88 -3.42 -2.98
CA ILE A 144 0.59 -3.51 -3.69
C ILE A 144 0.07 -4.95 -3.68
N GLU A 145 0.93 -5.93 -3.92
CA GLU A 145 0.58 -7.36 -3.84
C GLU A 145 0.17 -7.75 -2.42
N THR A 146 0.95 -7.33 -1.41
CA THR A 146 0.66 -7.56 0.01
C THR A 146 -0.70 -6.99 0.41
N LEU A 147 -0.97 -5.74 0.04
CA LEU A 147 -2.26 -5.09 0.30
C LEU A 147 -3.41 -5.80 -0.41
N THR A 148 -3.22 -6.22 -1.66
CA THR A 148 -4.24 -6.93 -2.44
C THR A 148 -4.58 -8.27 -1.80
N SER A 149 -3.57 -9.03 -1.38
CA SER A 149 -3.78 -10.29 -0.65
C SER A 149 -4.45 -10.03 0.70
N SER A 150 -4.01 -9.01 1.44
CA SER A 150 -4.54 -8.71 2.77
C SER A 150 -6.02 -8.30 2.73
N VAL A 151 -6.43 -7.51 1.74
CA VAL A 151 -7.84 -7.16 1.50
C VAL A 151 -8.66 -8.42 1.27
N ALA A 152 -8.23 -9.30 0.37
CA ALA A 152 -8.94 -10.54 0.06
C ALA A 152 -9.03 -11.47 1.29
N THR A 153 -7.97 -11.55 2.08
CA THR A 153 -7.97 -12.32 3.34
C THR A 153 -8.94 -11.75 4.36
N LEU A 154 -9.00 -10.42 4.56
CA LEU A 154 -9.95 -9.80 5.49
C LEU A 154 -11.41 -10.00 5.02
N GLU A 155 -11.69 -9.76 3.74
CA GLU A 155 -13.03 -9.98 3.18
C GLU A 155 -13.48 -11.44 3.35
N ASN A 156 -12.57 -12.40 3.13
CA ASN A 156 -12.88 -13.81 3.35
C ASN A 156 -13.04 -14.16 4.84
N ALA A 157 -12.21 -13.60 5.71
CA ALA A 157 -12.31 -13.81 7.15
C ALA A 157 -13.66 -13.34 7.69
N ALA A 158 -14.19 -12.22 7.20
CA ALA A 158 -15.52 -11.73 7.59
C ALA A 158 -16.62 -12.77 7.33
N ASP A 159 -16.65 -13.36 6.14
CA ASP A 159 -17.63 -14.38 5.76
C ASP A 159 -17.49 -15.66 6.61
N VAL A 160 -16.25 -16.08 6.86
CA VAL A 160 -15.98 -17.29 7.65
C VAL A 160 -16.34 -17.07 9.13
N ILE A 161 -16.02 -15.91 9.69
CA ILE A 161 -16.35 -15.56 11.08
C ILE A 161 -17.85 -15.61 11.31
N VAL A 162 -18.69 -15.14 10.37
CA VAL A 162 -20.15 -15.28 10.48
C VAL A 162 -20.56 -16.75 10.64
N GLY A 163 -19.99 -17.65 9.83
CA GLY A 163 -20.25 -19.08 9.94
C GLY A 163 -19.78 -19.68 11.28
N ILE A 164 -18.64 -19.23 11.80
CA ILE A 164 -18.13 -19.64 13.11
C ILE A 164 -19.07 -19.16 14.22
N VAL A 165 -19.55 -17.91 14.17
CA VAL A 165 -20.50 -17.35 15.15
C VAL A 165 -21.79 -18.15 15.17
N ASP A 166 -22.38 -18.45 14.01
CA ASP A 166 -23.60 -19.25 13.90
C ASP A 166 -23.42 -20.63 14.56
N LEU A 167 -22.31 -21.31 14.28
CA LEU A 167 -22.00 -22.62 14.86
C LEU A 167 -21.70 -22.52 16.37
N HIS A 168 -21.00 -21.47 16.81
CA HIS A 168 -20.67 -21.25 18.21
C HIS A 168 -21.93 -21.09 19.05
N ILE A 169 -22.89 -20.28 18.59
CA ILE A 169 -24.20 -20.10 19.25
C ILE A 169 -24.95 -21.43 19.40
N ILE A 170 -24.84 -22.34 18.41
CA ILE A 170 -25.54 -23.62 18.41
C ILE A 170 -24.86 -24.67 19.30
N TYR A 171 -23.52 -24.75 19.24
CA TYR A 171 -22.76 -25.88 19.78
C TYR A 171 -21.92 -25.57 21.01
N CYS A 172 -21.70 -24.30 21.34
CA CYS A 172 -20.88 -23.89 22.47
C CYS A 172 -21.71 -23.38 23.64
N ASN A 173 -21.18 -23.52 24.85
CA ASN A 173 -21.84 -23.02 26.05
C ASN A 173 -21.76 -21.48 26.07
N PRO A 174 -22.88 -20.75 26.17
CA PRO A 174 -22.88 -19.29 26.22
C PRO A 174 -22.12 -18.72 27.42
N ASP A 175 -21.94 -19.51 28.49
CA ASP A 175 -21.18 -19.11 29.69
C ASP A 175 -19.66 -19.37 29.58
N GLY A 176 -19.17 -19.84 28.43
CA GLY A 176 -17.76 -20.18 28.20
C GLY A 176 -17.41 -21.65 28.49
N PRO A 177 -16.15 -22.07 28.23
CA PRO A 177 -15.73 -23.45 28.44
C PRO A 177 -15.88 -23.82 29.92
N VAL A 178 -16.64 -24.89 30.19
CA VAL A 178 -16.73 -25.48 31.53
C VAL A 178 -15.39 -26.14 31.79
N THR A 179 -14.53 -25.52 32.60
CA THR A 179 -13.32 -26.18 33.09
C THR A 179 -13.74 -27.41 33.88
N ALA A 180 -13.39 -28.59 33.39
CA ALA A 180 -13.59 -29.83 34.13
C ALA A 180 -12.67 -29.81 35.36
N ASP A 181 -13.26 -29.86 36.55
CA ASP A 181 -12.56 -30.18 37.82
C ASP A 181 -11.97 -31.60 37.78
#